data_AF-A0A7W0AQK2-F1
#
_entry.id   AF-A0A7W0AQK2-F1
#
_cell.length_a   1.000
_cell.length_b   1.000
_cell.length_c   1.000
_cell.angle_alpha   90.00
_cell.angle_beta   90.00
_cell.angle_gamma   90.00
#
_symmetry.space_group_name_H-M   'P 1'
#
loop_
_entity.id
_entity.type
_entity.pdbx_description
1 polymer ?
#
loop_
_entity_poly.entity_id
_entity_poly.type
_entity_poly.pdbx_seq_one_letter_code
_entity_poly.pdbx_strand_id
1 'polypeptide(L)'
;MGLTSSRLQAASLLLLALLIGGGFAMRGHTAPDERSDGPLPDPPVRVLRTSAPDPFAYSEAKRKDFERRAAAGLSHVLYVKSPGGIVASARRTARYRPLIERIARRSSLNPDLIEAIVLLESAGRADAAADPELEGAVGLTQILAATGQGLLAMEIDTGASRDLTAKIAQARLGGRPRRVRRLEAQRRRVDQRFDPKEALEGTARYLISSRRALRREDLAVVSYHMGVGNLTNVIEDFGEGATPSYVRLYFDSSPNRHAAAYRRLASLGDDSATYFWRVLAARSIMRSYRRDPDALARTAGLHTAKASAEEVLHPPGSTPVFEDPEALEDAYRAGELRPFPAEPKRTGLRRARQMGDLARRLKRGRRLYRGLRPESYALALYFTRMVRRAGGGSKPLVVTSTVRDQTYQDLLTTSNPEATTEYSLHTTGYAFDLFRRYSGKRQAEAVQFALDRLEALNLIAWVREPAAVHITVSKDAKALTG
;
A
#
# COMPACT_ATOMS: atom_id res chain seq x y z
N MET A 1 -25.38 34.65 -0.15
CA MET A 1 -24.91 34.34 -1.52
C MET A 1 -23.38 34.38 -1.52
N GLY A 2 -22.74 33.28 -1.93
CA GLY A 2 -21.33 33.18 -2.39
C GLY A 2 -20.23 33.56 -1.39
N LEU A 3 -19.79 32.69 -0.48
CA LEU A 3 -18.73 31.66 -0.63
C LEU A 3 -17.38 32.21 -1.11
N THR A 4 -16.50 32.53 -0.16
CA THR A 4 -15.06 32.68 -0.36
C THR A 4 -14.29 31.74 0.58
N SER A 5 -13.49 30.88 -0.07
CA SER A 5 -12.19 30.34 0.35
C SER A 5 -12.03 29.81 1.78
N SER A 6 -11.91 28.49 1.91
CA SER A 6 -11.19 27.87 3.01
C SER A 6 -10.28 26.75 2.53
N ARG A 7 -9.09 26.70 3.15
CA ARG A 7 -8.17 25.56 3.34
C ARG A 7 -6.98 25.40 2.38
N LEU A 8 -5.93 26.08 2.80
CA LEU A 8 -4.48 25.82 2.71
C LEU A 8 -4.02 26.20 4.15
N GLN A 9 -3.30 25.45 4.99
CA GLN A 9 -2.08 24.65 4.82
C GLN A 9 -1.86 23.74 6.06
N ALA A 10 -1.22 22.59 5.86
CA ALA A 10 -0.16 22.11 6.74
C ALA A 10 0.97 21.57 5.84
N ALA A 11 1.93 22.47 5.59
CA ALA A 11 3.21 22.30 4.92
C ALA A 11 4.20 21.51 5.79
N SER A 12 5.32 20.93 5.36
CA SER A 12 5.93 20.61 4.05
C SER A 12 7.26 19.93 4.40
N LEU A 13 7.68 18.93 3.62
CA LEU A 13 9.11 18.77 3.29
C LEU A 13 9.19 18.74 1.77
N LEU A 14 9.82 19.79 1.26
CA LEU A 14 10.09 20.04 -0.14
C LEU A 14 10.95 18.91 -0.74
N LEU A 15 10.56 18.42 -1.91
CA LEU A 15 11.50 17.89 -2.88
C LEU A 15 11.34 18.70 -4.16
N LEU A 16 12.47 19.28 -4.56
CA LEU A 16 12.65 20.22 -5.65
C LEU A 16 12.23 19.58 -6.98
N ALA A 17 11.22 20.16 -7.63
CA ALA A 17 10.86 19.81 -8.99
C ALA A 17 11.86 20.44 -9.95
N LEU A 18 12.73 19.63 -10.55
CA LEU A 18 13.52 20.01 -11.72
C LEU A 18 12.77 19.60 -12.98
N LEU A 19 12.21 20.60 -13.66
CA LEU A 19 11.74 20.52 -15.02
C LEU A 19 12.96 20.33 -15.95
N ILE A 20 13.10 19.15 -16.53
CA ILE A 20 13.88 18.97 -17.76
C ILE A 20 12.96 18.32 -18.80
N GLY A 21 12.47 19.17 -19.70
CA GLY A 21 11.80 18.75 -20.92
C GLY A 21 12.81 18.09 -21.87
N GLY A 22 12.77 16.76 -21.94
CA GLY A 22 13.31 16.01 -23.07
C GLY A 22 12.26 15.88 -24.16
N GLY A 23 12.13 16.90 -25.01
CA GLY A 23 11.32 16.83 -26.21
C GLY A 23 11.89 15.82 -27.19
N PHE A 24 11.32 14.62 -27.28
CA PHE A 24 11.54 13.75 -28.41
C PHE A 24 10.69 14.25 -29.59
N ALA A 25 11.36 14.95 -30.50
CA ALA A 25 10.82 15.34 -31.79
C ALA A 25 10.26 14.10 -32.51
N MET A 26 8.96 14.10 -32.75
CA MET A 26 8.31 13.17 -33.68
C MET A 26 8.69 13.56 -35.10
N ARG A 27 9.79 13.00 -35.61
CA ARG A 27 10.01 12.92 -37.06
C ARG A 27 9.40 11.64 -37.57
N GLY A 28 8.40 11.79 -38.44
CA GLY A 28 7.84 10.69 -39.21
C GLY A 28 8.94 10.05 -40.05
N HIS A 29 9.28 8.82 -39.70
CA HIS A 29 9.97 7.91 -40.59
C HIS A 29 9.05 6.72 -40.80
N THR A 30 8.79 6.50 -42.09
CA THR A 30 8.14 5.35 -42.67
C THR A 30 8.70 4.06 -42.09
N ALA A 31 7.80 3.11 -41.83
CA ALA A 31 8.10 1.86 -41.17
C ALA A 31 9.20 1.07 -41.89
N PRO A 32 10.30 0.68 -41.22
CA PRO A 32 11.04 -0.50 -41.61
C PRO A 32 10.30 -1.72 -41.06
N ASP A 33 9.79 -2.49 -42.00
CA ASP A 33 9.49 -3.92 -41.99
C ASP A 33 9.89 -4.67 -40.70
N GLU A 34 8.92 -5.27 -39.99
CA GLU A 34 9.11 -6.23 -38.89
C GLU A 34 9.71 -7.54 -39.42
N ARG A 35 10.91 -7.48 -40.01
CA ARG A 35 11.63 -8.69 -40.39
C ARG A 35 12.05 -9.45 -39.13
N SER A 36 11.73 -10.73 -39.18
CA SER A 36 12.00 -11.78 -38.21
C SER A 36 13.49 -11.96 -37.95
N ASP A 37 14.01 -11.31 -36.91
CA ASP A 37 15.25 -11.71 -36.24
C ASP A 37 14.91 -12.89 -35.28
N GLY A 38 15.23 -14.15 -35.64
CA GLY A 38 14.81 -15.41 -34.95
C GLY A 38 15.37 -15.65 -33.53
N PRO A 39 15.33 -16.87 -32.92
CA PRO A 39 14.53 -18.06 -33.19
C PRO A 39 13.41 -18.28 -32.14
N LEU A 40 13.15 -17.33 -31.23
CA LEU A 40 12.14 -17.53 -30.19
C LEU A 40 10.74 -17.47 -30.82
N PRO A 41 10.01 -18.60 -30.94
CA PRO A 41 8.66 -18.58 -31.45
C PRO A 41 7.78 -17.78 -30.49
N ASP A 42 6.80 -17.04 -31.03
CA ASP A 42 5.77 -16.47 -30.17
C ASP A 42 5.05 -17.65 -29.47
N PRO A 43 5.05 -17.70 -28.12
CA PRO A 43 4.46 -18.81 -27.42
C PRO A 43 2.96 -18.83 -27.68
N PRO A 44 2.32 -20.01 -27.68
CA PRO A 44 0.86 -20.08 -27.75
C PRO A 44 0.28 -19.26 -26.61
N VAL A 45 -0.48 -18.21 -26.95
CA VAL A 45 -1.11 -17.35 -25.95
C VAL A 45 -2.18 -18.16 -25.22
N ARG A 46 -1.86 -18.60 -24.00
CA ARG A 46 -2.85 -19.09 -23.05
C ARG A 46 -3.56 -17.89 -22.43
N VAL A 47 -4.70 -17.53 -23.02
CA VAL A 47 -5.61 -16.57 -22.41
C VAL A 47 -6.32 -17.28 -21.24
N LEU A 48 -6.32 -16.66 -20.06
CA LEU A 48 -7.13 -17.15 -18.93
C LEU A 48 -8.60 -17.25 -19.39
N ARG A 49 -9.16 -18.48 -19.41
CA ARG A 49 -10.55 -18.74 -19.81
C ARG A 49 -11.50 -17.84 -19.02
N THR A 50 -12.42 -17.15 -19.68
CA THR A 50 -13.39 -16.23 -19.04
C THR A 50 -14.29 -16.93 -18.02
N SER A 51 -14.49 -18.24 -18.18
CA SER A 51 -15.28 -19.12 -17.30
C SER A 51 -14.51 -19.77 -16.15
N ALA A 52 -13.16 -19.68 -16.11
CA ALA A 52 -12.41 -20.24 -14.99
C ALA A 52 -12.75 -19.48 -13.69
N PRO A 53 -12.99 -20.20 -12.57
CA PRO A 53 -13.18 -19.60 -11.26
C PRO A 53 -12.02 -18.65 -10.94
N ASP A 54 -12.33 -17.48 -10.37
CA ASP A 54 -11.29 -16.54 -9.97
C ASP A 54 -10.53 -17.11 -8.76
N PRO A 55 -9.22 -17.41 -8.88
CA PRO A 55 -8.46 -18.01 -7.79
C PRO A 55 -8.38 -17.10 -6.55
N PHE A 56 -8.60 -15.80 -6.73
CA PHE A 56 -8.60 -14.79 -5.68
C PHE A 56 -9.99 -14.22 -5.36
N ALA A 57 -11.05 -14.90 -5.79
CA ALA A 57 -12.39 -14.65 -5.25
C ALA A 57 -12.41 -14.97 -3.75
N TYR A 58 -13.12 -14.13 -3.00
CA TYR A 58 -13.34 -14.35 -1.58
C TYR A 58 -14.15 -15.64 -1.36
N SER A 59 -13.77 -16.38 -0.32
CA SER A 59 -14.61 -17.40 0.30
C SER A 59 -14.35 -17.44 1.79
N GLU A 60 -15.32 -17.89 2.59
CA GLU A 60 -15.18 -17.91 4.04
C GLU A 60 -13.99 -18.78 4.50
N ALA A 61 -13.73 -19.89 3.78
CA ALA A 61 -12.57 -20.74 4.02
C ALA A 61 -11.22 -20.02 3.83
N LYS A 62 -11.16 -18.99 2.97
CA LYS A 62 -9.95 -18.20 2.69
C LYS A 62 -9.83 -16.95 3.56
N ARG A 63 -10.78 -16.66 4.45
CA ARG A 63 -10.82 -15.42 5.25
C ARG A 63 -9.50 -15.10 5.95
N LYS A 64 -8.93 -16.06 6.68
CA LYS A 64 -7.65 -15.88 7.41
C LYS A 64 -6.47 -15.68 6.46
N ASP A 65 -6.51 -16.25 5.25
CA ASP A 65 -5.46 -16.03 4.25
C ASP A 65 -5.50 -14.61 3.71
N PHE A 66 -6.70 -14.12 3.40
CA PHE A 66 -6.94 -12.76 2.94
C PHE A 66 -6.53 -11.72 3.99
N GLU A 67 -6.84 -11.94 5.27
CA GLU A 67 -6.37 -11.09 6.37
C GLU A 67 -4.83 -11.02 6.42
N ARG A 68 -4.14 -12.16 6.33
CA ARG A 68 -2.66 -12.19 6.35
C ARG A 68 -2.06 -11.50 5.14
N ARG A 69 -2.61 -11.77 3.95
CA ARG A 69 -2.19 -11.14 2.69
C ARG A 69 -2.37 -9.63 2.75
N ALA A 70 -3.54 -9.15 3.14
CA ALA A 70 -3.81 -7.72 3.23
C ALA A 70 -2.93 -7.01 4.24
N ALA A 71 -2.71 -7.64 5.40
CA ALA A 71 -1.78 -7.13 6.40
C ALA A 71 -0.35 -7.02 5.86
N ALA A 72 0.13 -8.02 5.11
CA ALA A 72 1.46 -7.99 4.52
C ALA A 72 1.58 -6.94 3.40
N GLY A 73 0.65 -6.96 2.45
CA GLY A 73 0.69 -6.09 1.26
C GLY A 73 0.58 -4.60 1.60
N LEU A 74 -0.20 -4.26 2.63
CA LEU A 74 -0.41 -2.87 3.05
C LEU A 74 0.47 -2.44 4.23
N SER A 75 1.48 -3.24 4.59
CA SER A 75 2.36 -2.95 5.73
C SER A 75 3.41 -1.87 5.44
N HIS A 76 3.78 -1.65 4.17
CA HIS A 76 4.91 -0.81 3.78
C HIS A 76 4.89 0.58 4.44
N VAL A 77 3.73 1.25 4.42
CA VAL A 77 3.59 2.61 4.97
C VAL A 77 3.93 2.68 6.46
N LEU A 78 3.68 1.62 7.25
CA LEU A 78 4.05 1.58 8.66
C LEU A 78 5.57 1.59 8.83
N TYR A 79 6.31 0.90 7.97
CA TYR A 79 7.76 0.86 8.01
C TYR A 79 8.39 2.20 7.62
N VAL A 80 7.92 2.80 6.52
CA VAL A 80 8.51 4.04 5.98
C VAL A 80 8.07 5.31 6.70
N LYS A 81 6.87 5.36 7.31
CA LYS A 81 6.34 6.57 7.96
C LYS A 81 6.44 6.56 9.49
N SER A 82 6.89 5.46 10.10
CA SER A 82 7.05 5.37 11.55
C SER A 82 8.10 6.37 12.09
N PRO A 83 7.73 7.27 13.04
CA PRO A 83 8.67 8.21 13.64
C PRO A 83 9.89 7.54 14.31
N GLY A 84 11.09 7.87 13.83
CA GLY A 84 12.34 7.26 14.28
C GLY A 84 12.54 5.80 13.85
N GLY A 85 11.77 5.34 12.85
CA GLY A 85 11.81 3.97 12.34
C GLY A 85 10.92 3.00 13.11
N ILE A 86 10.49 1.92 12.44
CA ILE A 86 9.51 0.98 12.99
C ILE A 86 9.98 0.30 14.29
N VAL A 87 11.27 0.00 14.43
CA VAL A 87 11.82 -0.68 15.60
C VAL A 87 11.74 0.24 16.83
N ALA A 88 12.07 1.53 16.66
CA ALA A 88 11.94 2.52 17.73
C ALA A 88 10.46 2.74 18.10
N SER A 89 9.56 2.79 17.10
CA SER A 89 8.12 2.85 17.32
C SER A 89 7.60 1.66 18.09
N ALA A 90 7.96 0.43 17.69
CA ALA A 90 7.56 -0.80 18.36
C ALA A 90 8.08 -0.84 19.81
N ARG A 91 9.33 -0.43 20.04
CA ARG A 91 9.90 -0.30 21.40
C ARG A 91 9.13 0.70 22.25
N ARG A 92 8.72 1.85 21.70
CA ARG A 92 7.89 2.84 22.42
C ARG A 92 6.51 2.27 22.75
N THR A 93 5.85 1.66 21.77
CA THR A 93 4.52 1.04 21.95
C THR A 93 4.53 -0.06 23.00
N ALA A 94 5.55 -0.93 22.99
CA ALA A 94 5.68 -2.05 23.93
C ALA A 94 5.67 -1.62 25.40
N ARG A 95 6.06 -0.37 25.71
CA ARG A 95 6.04 0.17 27.10
C ARG A 95 4.62 0.24 27.68
N TYR A 96 3.60 0.33 26.84
CA TYR A 96 2.20 0.39 27.29
C TYR A 96 1.57 -0.99 27.46
N ARG A 97 2.26 -2.08 27.11
CA ARG A 97 1.70 -3.44 27.13
C ARG A 97 1.06 -3.82 28.48
N PRO A 98 1.69 -3.59 29.65
CA PRO A 98 1.07 -3.93 30.93
C PRO A 98 -0.24 -3.17 31.19
N LEU A 99 -0.31 -1.90 30.76
CA LEU A 99 -1.52 -1.07 30.90
C LEU A 99 -2.62 -1.54 29.94
N ILE A 100 -2.25 -1.81 28.68
CA ILE A 100 -3.14 -2.36 27.66
C ILE A 100 -3.75 -3.68 28.13
N GLU A 101 -2.96 -4.60 28.67
CA GLU A 101 -3.47 -5.89 29.15
C GLU A 101 -4.44 -5.76 30.32
N ARG A 102 -4.18 -4.84 31.26
CA ARG A 102 -5.13 -4.56 32.35
C ARG A 102 -6.46 -4.06 31.80
N ILE A 103 -6.43 -3.10 30.88
CA ILE A 103 -7.64 -2.53 30.26
C ILE A 103 -8.36 -3.57 29.38
N ALA A 104 -7.62 -4.36 28.61
CA ALA A 104 -8.16 -5.39 27.75
C ALA A 104 -8.90 -6.48 28.54
N ARG A 105 -8.32 -6.92 29.67
CA ARG A 105 -8.94 -7.93 30.55
C ARG A 105 -10.29 -7.48 31.12
N ARG A 106 -10.36 -6.26 31.68
CA ARG A 106 -11.63 -5.71 32.23
C ARG A 106 -12.70 -5.47 31.17
N SER A 107 -12.30 -5.31 29.92
CA SER A 107 -13.18 -4.94 28.79
C SER A 107 -13.48 -6.11 27.85
N SER A 108 -12.92 -7.30 28.11
CA SER A 108 -13.00 -8.47 27.20
C SER A 108 -12.65 -8.10 25.75
N LEU A 109 -11.55 -7.36 25.59
CA LEU A 109 -10.99 -6.94 24.30
C LEU A 109 -9.66 -7.67 24.06
N ASN A 110 -9.24 -7.77 22.81
CA ASN A 110 -7.95 -8.34 22.47
C ASN A 110 -6.81 -7.32 22.73
N PRO A 111 -5.87 -7.59 23.66
CA PRO A 111 -4.77 -6.66 23.95
C PRO A 111 -3.82 -6.47 22.76
N ASP A 112 -3.65 -7.48 21.90
CA ASP A 112 -2.80 -7.36 20.71
C ASP A 112 -3.40 -6.38 19.67
N LEU A 113 -4.73 -6.26 19.60
CA LEU A 113 -5.38 -5.30 18.72
C LEU A 113 -5.28 -3.88 19.26
N ILE A 114 -5.45 -3.68 20.57
CA ILE A 114 -5.28 -2.37 21.19
C ILE A 114 -3.82 -1.90 21.05
N GLU A 115 -2.85 -2.79 21.29
CA GLU A 115 -1.42 -2.51 21.08
C GLU A 115 -1.11 -2.15 19.62
N ALA A 116 -1.75 -2.83 18.66
CA ALA A 116 -1.61 -2.53 17.25
C ALA A 116 -2.20 -1.16 16.87
N ILE A 117 -3.37 -0.79 17.43
CA ILE A 117 -3.94 0.55 17.28
C ILE A 117 -2.95 1.60 17.81
N VAL A 118 -2.36 1.41 18.99
CA VAL A 118 -1.36 2.35 19.53
C VAL A 118 -0.16 2.52 18.60
N LEU A 119 0.36 1.42 18.04
CA LEU A 119 1.47 1.49 17.08
C LEU A 119 1.06 2.27 15.81
N LEU A 120 -0.11 1.97 15.25
CA LEU A 120 -0.58 2.59 14.01
C LEU A 120 -0.88 4.08 14.19
N GLU A 121 -1.58 4.45 15.27
CA GLU A 121 -2.09 5.79 15.50
C GLU A 121 -1.00 6.79 15.92
N SER A 122 -0.08 6.38 16.79
CA SER A 122 0.88 7.31 17.39
C SER A 122 2.32 6.81 17.40
N ALA A 123 2.56 5.58 16.96
CA ALA A 123 3.85 4.93 17.09
C ALA A 123 4.39 4.97 18.55
N GLY A 124 3.46 4.82 19.50
CA GLY A 124 3.72 4.85 20.94
C GLY A 124 3.97 6.23 21.54
N ARG A 125 3.69 7.31 20.81
CA ARG A 125 3.88 8.69 21.28
C ARG A 125 2.60 9.22 21.94
N ALA A 126 2.59 9.26 23.26
CA ALA A 126 1.47 9.83 24.01
C ALA A 126 1.28 11.35 23.78
N ASP A 127 2.27 12.04 23.20
CA ASP A 127 2.21 13.46 22.86
C ASP A 127 1.90 13.73 21.37
N ALA A 128 1.54 12.70 20.60
CA ALA A 128 1.17 12.85 19.20
C ALA A 128 -0.07 13.75 19.05
N ALA A 129 -0.04 14.63 18.05
CA ALA A 129 -1.14 15.48 17.66
C ALA A 129 -1.12 15.63 16.14
N ALA A 130 -2.29 15.55 15.51
CA ALA A 130 -2.45 15.70 14.07
C ALA A 130 -2.10 17.12 13.58
N ASP A 131 -2.31 18.11 14.43
CA ASP A 131 -2.09 19.53 14.16
C ASP A 131 -1.70 20.29 15.46
N PRO A 132 -1.04 21.46 15.36
CA PRO A 132 -0.62 22.24 16.52
C PRO A 132 -1.78 22.92 17.26
N GLU A 133 -2.94 23.12 16.61
CA GLU A 133 -4.12 23.74 17.20
C GLU A 133 -5.00 22.74 17.97
N LEU A 134 -4.63 21.46 17.96
CA LEU A 134 -5.33 20.37 18.65
C LEU A 134 -6.81 20.22 18.21
N GLU A 135 -7.13 20.68 16.99
CA GLU A 135 -8.46 20.52 16.37
C GLU A 135 -8.69 19.06 15.94
N GLY A 136 -7.62 18.42 15.49
CA GLY A 136 -7.58 17.04 15.05
C GLY A 136 -7.33 16.05 16.18
N ALA A 137 -6.88 14.87 15.77
CA ALA A 137 -6.72 13.72 16.62
C ALA A 137 -5.47 13.85 17.52
N VAL A 138 -5.59 13.46 18.79
CA VAL A 138 -4.54 13.66 19.80
C VAL A 138 -4.32 12.40 20.62
N GLY A 139 -3.08 12.22 21.04
CA GLY A 139 -2.70 11.23 22.05
C GLY A 139 -2.31 9.89 21.47
N LEU A 140 -2.19 8.94 22.40
CA LEU A 140 -1.66 7.60 22.13
C LEU A 140 -2.49 6.82 21.09
N THR A 141 -3.79 7.09 21.02
CA THR A 141 -4.75 6.42 20.15
C THR A 141 -5.51 7.40 19.25
N GLN A 142 -4.97 8.62 19.08
CA GLN A 142 -5.47 9.65 18.14
C GLN A 142 -6.99 9.89 18.25
N ILE A 143 -7.41 10.44 19.38
CA ILE A 143 -8.83 10.73 19.68
C ILE A 143 -9.14 12.19 19.31
N LEU A 144 -10.24 12.42 18.57
CA LEU A 144 -10.79 13.76 18.32
C LEU A 144 -11.43 14.33 19.59
N ALA A 145 -11.33 15.65 19.81
CA ALA A 145 -11.89 16.30 21.00
C ALA A 145 -13.41 16.05 21.15
N ALA A 146 -14.17 16.28 20.07
CA ALA A 146 -15.62 16.08 20.07
C ALA A 146 -16.02 14.62 20.39
N THR A 147 -15.28 13.65 19.85
CA THR A 147 -15.48 12.23 20.18
C THR A 147 -15.12 11.93 21.63
N GLY A 148 -14.00 12.47 22.11
CA GLY A 148 -13.56 12.33 23.49
C GLY A 148 -14.60 12.79 24.50
N GLN A 149 -15.12 14.01 24.31
CA GLN A 149 -16.13 14.60 25.19
C GLN A 149 -17.50 13.92 25.03
N GLY A 150 -17.99 13.79 23.79
CA GLY A 150 -19.38 13.37 23.53
C GLY A 150 -19.63 11.87 23.60
N LEU A 151 -18.61 11.03 23.37
CA LEU A 151 -18.76 9.58 23.32
C LEU A 151 -17.92 8.85 24.37
N LEU A 152 -16.73 9.37 24.68
CA LEU A 152 -15.74 8.65 25.49
C LEU A 152 -15.66 9.18 26.92
N ALA A 153 -16.51 10.14 27.30
CA ALA A 153 -16.56 10.75 28.63
C ALA A 153 -15.17 11.21 29.12
N MET A 154 -14.43 11.89 28.24
CA MET A 154 -13.11 12.44 28.54
C MET A 154 -13.20 13.92 28.90
N GLU A 155 -12.43 14.34 29.88
CA GLU A 155 -12.25 15.75 30.23
C GLU A 155 -11.20 16.38 29.29
N ILE A 156 -11.66 17.34 28.48
CA ILE A 156 -10.86 17.98 27.44
C ILE A 156 -11.17 19.48 27.41
N ASP A 157 -10.17 20.28 27.77
CA ASP A 157 -10.12 21.72 27.55
C ASP A 157 -9.05 22.02 26.48
N THR A 158 -9.50 22.16 25.24
CA THR A 158 -8.61 22.41 24.10
C THR A 158 -7.95 23.78 24.16
N GLY A 159 -8.57 24.78 24.81
CA GLY A 159 -7.99 26.11 25.00
C GLY A 159 -6.79 26.06 25.94
N ALA A 160 -6.99 25.54 27.15
CA ALA A 160 -5.91 25.39 28.13
C ALA A 160 -4.81 24.44 27.61
N SER A 161 -5.18 23.39 26.88
CA SER A 161 -4.24 22.42 26.30
C SER A 161 -3.34 23.04 25.23
N ARG A 162 -3.87 23.93 24.38
CA ARG A 162 -3.09 24.70 23.41
C ARG A 162 -2.09 25.63 24.09
N ASP A 163 -2.53 26.39 25.09
CA ASP A 163 -1.64 27.29 25.85
C ASP A 163 -0.47 26.53 26.49
N LEU A 164 -0.75 25.36 27.06
CA LEU A 164 0.27 24.51 27.64
C LEU A 164 1.20 23.93 26.57
N THR A 165 0.68 23.57 25.41
CA THR A 165 1.47 23.07 24.27
C THR A 165 2.45 24.12 23.76
N ALA A 166 2.02 25.39 23.62
CA ALA A 166 2.91 26.49 23.28
C ALA A 166 4.00 26.69 24.33
N LYS A 167 3.64 26.67 25.63
CA LYS A 167 4.61 26.78 26.74
C LYS A 167 5.60 25.60 26.77
N ILE A 168 5.16 24.40 26.42
CA ILE A 168 6.02 23.20 26.30
C ILE A 168 7.03 23.40 25.17
N ALA A 169 6.59 23.85 23.99
CA ALA A 169 7.47 24.10 22.85
C ALA A 169 8.56 25.13 23.22
N GLN A 170 8.19 26.24 23.84
CA GLN A 170 9.14 27.25 24.32
C GLN A 170 10.12 26.70 25.36
N ALA A 171 9.65 25.90 26.31
CA ALA A 171 10.51 25.27 27.30
C ALA A 171 11.48 24.24 26.70
N ARG A 172 11.08 23.55 25.62
CA ARG A 172 11.96 22.63 24.86
C ARG A 172 13.06 23.41 24.13
N LEU A 173 12.71 24.47 23.42
CA LEU A 173 13.68 25.34 22.73
C LEU A 173 14.69 25.95 23.71
N GLY A 174 14.25 26.36 24.89
CA GLY A 174 15.14 26.89 25.93
C GLY A 174 15.92 25.84 26.73
N GLY A 175 15.88 24.55 26.37
CA GLY A 175 16.63 23.50 27.06
C GLY A 175 16.22 23.27 28.52
N ARG A 176 14.93 23.42 28.86
CA ARG A 176 14.41 23.35 30.25
C ARG A 176 13.62 22.06 30.53
N PRO A 177 14.27 20.88 30.63
CA PRO A 177 13.57 19.58 30.68
C PRO A 177 12.67 19.41 31.91
N ARG A 178 13.03 19.96 33.07
CA ARG A 178 12.18 19.92 34.28
C ARG A 178 10.88 20.69 34.07
N ARG A 179 10.95 21.86 33.41
CA ARG A 179 9.79 22.68 33.09
C ARG A 179 8.89 21.99 32.06
N VAL A 180 9.47 21.35 31.04
CA VAL A 180 8.73 20.55 30.05
C VAL A 180 7.90 19.47 30.73
N ARG A 181 8.52 18.62 31.58
CA ARG A 181 7.81 17.54 32.29
C ARG A 181 6.65 18.06 33.14
N ARG A 182 6.85 19.18 33.85
CA ARG A 182 5.79 19.80 34.67
C ARG A 182 4.62 20.28 33.81
N LEU A 183 4.90 20.95 32.70
CA LEU A 183 3.87 21.45 31.79
C LEU A 183 3.13 20.30 31.08
N GLU A 184 3.83 19.24 30.70
CA GLU A 184 3.20 18.02 30.15
C GLU A 184 2.27 17.37 31.17
N ALA A 185 2.68 17.26 32.43
CA ALA A 185 1.82 16.75 33.50
C ALA A 185 0.60 17.64 33.75
N GLN A 186 0.75 18.97 33.64
CA GLN A 186 -0.38 19.90 33.72
C GLN A 186 -1.33 19.71 32.52
N ARG A 187 -0.79 19.54 31.31
CA ARG A 187 -1.60 19.35 30.10
C ARG A 187 -2.48 18.10 30.18
N ARG A 188 -1.95 17.00 30.71
CA ARG A 188 -2.72 15.75 30.92
C ARG A 188 -3.92 15.92 31.85
N ARG A 189 -3.88 16.88 32.78
CA ARG A 189 -4.99 17.14 33.72
C ARG A 189 -6.13 17.91 33.08
N VAL A 190 -5.84 18.73 32.07
CA VAL A 190 -6.85 19.53 31.38
C VAL A 190 -7.29 18.87 30.07
N ASP A 191 -6.49 17.97 29.51
CA ASP A 191 -6.77 17.26 28.28
C ASP A 191 -6.33 15.80 28.40
N GLN A 192 -7.29 14.96 28.77
CA GLN A 192 -7.09 13.54 29.03
C GLN A 192 -6.65 12.75 27.79
N ARG A 193 -6.74 13.31 26.57
CA ARG A 193 -6.20 12.66 25.35
C ARG A 193 -4.69 12.47 25.45
N PHE A 194 -3.99 13.34 26.17
CA PHE A 194 -2.55 13.22 26.41
C PHE A 194 -2.18 12.28 27.57
N ASP A 195 -3.16 11.80 28.34
CA ASP A 195 -2.93 10.79 29.37
C ASP A 195 -3.03 9.38 28.76
N PRO A 196 -1.96 8.57 28.79
CA PRO A 196 -1.98 7.23 28.18
C PRO A 196 -3.06 6.30 28.74
N LYS A 197 -3.36 6.39 30.04
CA LYS A 197 -4.37 5.55 30.67
C LYS A 197 -5.74 5.98 30.14
N GLU A 198 -6.09 7.25 30.28
CA GLU A 198 -7.41 7.74 29.89
C GLU A 198 -7.65 7.60 28.38
N ALA A 199 -6.64 7.81 27.52
CA ALA A 199 -6.73 7.54 26.09
C ALA A 199 -7.04 6.06 25.79
N LEU A 200 -6.37 5.11 26.46
CA LEU A 200 -6.63 3.67 26.28
C LEU A 200 -8.00 3.27 26.84
N GLU A 201 -8.43 3.88 27.95
CA GLU A 201 -9.77 3.66 28.49
C GLU A 201 -10.86 4.15 27.51
N GLY A 202 -10.64 5.33 26.91
CA GLY A 202 -11.50 5.88 25.85
C GLY A 202 -11.56 4.96 24.64
N THR A 203 -10.41 4.49 24.13
CA THR A 203 -10.39 3.51 23.02
C THR A 203 -11.13 2.23 23.37
N ALA A 204 -11.01 1.72 24.60
CA ALA A 204 -11.78 0.54 25.03
C ALA A 204 -13.29 0.82 25.03
N ARG A 205 -13.73 1.98 25.54
CA ARG A 205 -15.15 2.40 25.50
C ARG A 205 -15.68 2.48 24.06
N TYR A 206 -14.88 3.06 23.15
CA TYR A 206 -15.22 3.10 21.73
C TYR A 206 -15.41 1.70 21.16
N LEU A 207 -14.42 0.80 21.32
CA LEU A 207 -14.45 -0.53 20.72
C LEU A 207 -15.60 -1.38 21.26
N ILE A 208 -15.94 -1.26 22.55
CA ILE A 208 -17.10 -1.93 23.14
C ILE A 208 -18.40 -1.43 22.50
N SER A 209 -18.57 -0.11 22.41
CA SER A 209 -19.77 0.51 21.84
C SER A 209 -19.94 0.11 20.36
N SER A 210 -18.87 0.24 19.58
CA SER A 210 -18.85 -0.12 18.16
C SER A 210 -19.10 -1.62 17.95
N ARG A 211 -18.53 -2.50 18.78
CA ARG A 211 -18.79 -3.95 18.71
C ARG A 211 -20.24 -4.28 19.04
N ARG A 212 -20.87 -3.56 19.97
CA ARG A 212 -22.30 -3.72 20.27
C ARG A 212 -23.17 -3.30 19.08
N ALA A 213 -22.85 -2.18 18.44
CA ALA A 213 -23.59 -1.66 17.29
C ALA A 213 -23.43 -2.56 16.04
N LEU A 214 -22.21 -2.95 15.73
CA LEU A 214 -21.85 -3.66 14.49
C LEU A 214 -21.84 -5.19 14.65
N ARG A 215 -22.06 -5.68 15.88
CA ARG A 215 -22.11 -7.10 16.28
C ARG A 215 -20.86 -7.93 15.94
N ARG A 216 -19.74 -7.30 15.55
CA ARG A 216 -18.48 -7.97 15.22
C ARG A 216 -17.26 -7.15 15.64
N GLU A 217 -16.16 -7.84 15.99
CA GLU A 217 -14.90 -7.20 16.41
C GLU A 217 -14.15 -6.57 15.24
N ASP A 218 -14.07 -7.24 14.08
CA ASP A 218 -13.40 -6.71 12.89
C ASP A 218 -14.04 -5.40 12.39
N LEU A 219 -15.38 -5.35 12.41
CA LEU A 219 -16.13 -4.13 12.10
C LEU A 219 -15.93 -3.02 13.15
N ALA A 220 -15.85 -3.37 14.44
CA ALA A 220 -15.57 -2.39 15.49
C ALA A 220 -14.18 -1.77 15.39
N VAL A 221 -13.18 -2.56 14.96
CA VAL A 221 -11.82 -2.06 14.73
C VAL A 221 -11.78 -1.15 13.51
N VAL A 222 -12.35 -1.56 12.38
CA VAL A 222 -12.30 -0.72 11.17
C VAL A 222 -13.12 0.56 11.30
N SER A 223 -14.21 0.52 12.07
CA SER A 223 -15.01 1.72 12.34
C SER A 223 -14.21 2.77 13.13
N TYR A 224 -13.13 2.39 13.84
CA TYR A 224 -12.31 3.33 14.60
C TYR A 224 -11.85 4.51 13.73
N HIS A 225 -11.46 4.23 12.49
CA HIS A 225 -11.09 5.23 11.50
C HIS A 225 -12.28 5.65 10.62
N MET A 226 -13.08 4.67 10.18
CA MET A 226 -14.15 4.91 9.20
C MET A 226 -15.38 5.62 9.79
N GLY A 227 -15.60 5.50 11.10
CA GLY A 227 -16.85 5.83 11.79
C GLY A 227 -17.91 4.72 11.65
N VAL A 228 -18.67 4.49 12.73
CA VAL A 228 -19.74 3.47 12.77
C VAL A 228 -20.82 3.76 11.72
N GLY A 229 -21.27 5.01 11.60
CA GLY A 229 -22.32 5.39 10.65
C GLY A 229 -21.94 5.15 9.18
N ASN A 230 -20.72 5.51 8.79
CA ASN A 230 -20.23 5.23 7.44
C ASN A 230 -20.16 3.73 7.17
N LEU A 231 -19.64 2.95 8.11
CA LEU A 231 -19.55 1.50 7.96
C LEU A 231 -20.92 0.83 7.90
N THR A 232 -21.91 1.29 8.68
CA THR A 232 -23.31 0.84 8.58
C THR A 232 -23.85 1.05 7.16
N ASN A 233 -23.65 2.24 6.58
CA ASN A 233 -24.08 2.53 5.21
C ASN A 233 -23.37 1.62 4.18
N VAL A 234 -22.10 1.26 4.39
CA VAL A 234 -21.39 0.31 3.52
C VAL A 234 -21.98 -1.09 3.62
N ILE A 235 -22.34 -1.53 4.84
CA ILE A 235 -22.98 -2.83 5.08
C ILE A 235 -24.37 -2.88 4.44
N GLU A 236 -25.15 -1.81 4.55
CA GLU A 236 -26.45 -1.69 3.88
C GLU A 236 -26.31 -1.75 2.35
N ASP A 237 -25.36 -1.00 1.79
CA ASP A 237 -25.07 -1.02 0.35
C ASP A 237 -24.50 -2.38 -0.14
N PHE A 238 -23.99 -3.22 0.78
CA PHE A 238 -23.58 -4.58 0.45
C PHE A 238 -24.79 -5.47 0.20
N GLY A 239 -25.91 -5.21 0.88
CA GLY A 239 -27.24 -5.73 0.53
C GLY A 239 -27.49 -7.20 0.87
N GLU A 240 -26.67 -7.80 1.74
CA GLU A 240 -26.90 -9.17 2.24
C GLU A 240 -27.47 -9.15 3.66
N GLY A 241 -28.53 -9.94 3.92
CA GLY A 241 -29.30 -9.88 5.18
C GLY A 241 -28.54 -10.24 6.46
N ALA A 242 -27.35 -10.84 6.36
CA ALA A 242 -26.47 -11.09 7.51
C ALA A 242 -25.26 -10.15 7.46
N THR A 243 -24.91 -9.54 8.60
CA THR A 243 -23.75 -8.65 8.71
C THR A 243 -22.46 -9.37 8.28
N PRO A 244 -21.80 -8.94 7.19
CA PRO A 244 -20.61 -9.60 6.68
C PRO A 244 -19.40 -9.34 7.59
N SER A 245 -18.39 -10.21 7.52
CA SER A 245 -17.06 -9.85 8.02
C SER A 245 -16.49 -8.68 7.22
N TYR A 246 -15.58 -7.90 7.80
CA TYR A 246 -14.94 -6.82 7.05
C TYR A 246 -14.15 -7.36 5.84
N VAL A 247 -13.55 -8.56 6.00
CA VAL A 247 -12.85 -9.25 4.92
C VAL A 247 -13.78 -9.55 3.77
N ARG A 248 -14.98 -10.08 4.03
CA ARG A 248 -15.99 -10.30 2.99
C ARG A 248 -16.45 -8.99 2.39
N LEU A 249 -16.76 -7.99 3.22
CA LEU A 249 -17.22 -6.68 2.77
C LEU A 249 -16.23 -6.03 1.79
N TYR A 250 -14.94 -6.01 2.13
CA TYR A 250 -13.89 -5.46 1.30
C TYR A 250 -13.61 -6.34 0.07
N PHE A 251 -13.40 -7.64 0.26
CA PHE A 251 -12.91 -8.50 -0.80
C PHE A 251 -14.01 -9.02 -1.75
N ASP A 252 -15.28 -9.00 -1.34
CA ASP A 252 -16.38 -9.39 -2.23
C ASP A 252 -16.99 -8.17 -2.96
N SER A 253 -16.70 -6.96 -2.49
CA SER A 253 -17.06 -5.71 -3.19
C SER A 253 -16.10 -5.41 -4.34
N SER A 254 -16.65 -5.08 -5.50
CA SER A 254 -15.92 -4.69 -6.71
C SER A 254 -16.79 -3.78 -7.60
N PRO A 255 -16.25 -3.17 -8.66
CA PRO A 255 -17.05 -2.39 -9.62
C PRO A 255 -18.26 -3.14 -10.20
N ASN A 256 -18.23 -4.48 -10.23
CA ASN A 256 -19.26 -5.31 -10.85
C ASN A 256 -20.03 -6.20 -9.85
N ARG A 257 -19.67 -6.21 -8.57
CA ARG A 257 -20.29 -7.04 -7.54
C ARG A 257 -20.35 -6.26 -6.24
N HIS A 258 -21.52 -6.16 -5.61
CA HIS A 258 -21.75 -5.22 -4.50
C HIS A 258 -21.24 -3.80 -4.83
N ALA A 259 -21.58 -3.33 -6.04
CA ALA A 259 -20.98 -2.12 -6.61
C ALA A 259 -21.30 -0.84 -5.82
N ALA A 260 -22.44 -0.80 -5.11
CA ALA A 260 -22.77 0.29 -4.21
C ALA A 260 -21.80 0.33 -3.01
N ALA A 261 -21.59 -0.80 -2.33
CA ALA A 261 -20.63 -0.91 -1.23
C ALA A 261 -19.21 -0.58 -1.69
N TYR A 262 -18.80 -1.07 -2.87
CA TYR A 262 -17.52 -0.73 -3.48
C TYR A 262 -17.36 0.79 -3.68
N ARG A 263 -18.34 1.45 -4.32
CA ARG A 263 -18.28 2.90 -4.56
C ARG A 263 -18.22 3.68 -3.26
N ARG A 264 -18.96 3.26 -2.24
CA ARG A 264 -18.93 3.91 -0.92
C ARG A 264 -17.57 3.75 -0.26
N LEU A 265 -17.01 2.53 -0.22
CA LEU A 265 -15.67 2.30 0.31
C LEU A 265 -14.61 3.12 -0.43
N ALA A 266 -14.66 3.14 -1.76
CA ALA A 266 -13.73 3.90 -2.59
C ALA A 266 -13.88 5.43 -2.46
N SER A 267 -15.03 5.92 -1.97
CA SER A 267 -15.25 7.35 -1.74
C SER A 267 -14.64 7.87 -0.44
N LEU A 268 -14.21 6.99 0.46
CA LEU A 268 -13.55 7.35 1.70
C LEU A 268 -12.08 7.69 1.40
N GLY A 269 -11.75 8.99 1.38
CA GLY A 269 -10.47 9.51 0.87
C GLY A 269 -9.29 9.47 1.86
N ASP A 270 -9.45 8.91 3.05
CA ASP A 270 -8.51 8.97 4.17
C ASP A 270 -7.89 7.59 4.52
N ASP A 271 -7.79 6.70 3.53
CA ASP A 271 -7.35 5.30 3.71
C ASP A 271 -8.23 4.45 4.66
N SER A 272 -9.42 4.91 5.05
CA SER A 272 -10.35 4.19 5.93
C SER A 272 -10.63 2.75 5.46
N ALA A 273 -10.73 2.54 4.15
CA ALA A 273 -10.96 1.21 3.57
C ALA A 273 -9.80 0.21 3.78
N THR A 274 -8.64 0.69 4.21
CA THR A 274 -7.44 -0.14 4.45
C THR A 274 -7.02 -0.20 5.92
N TYR A 275 -7.70 0.55 6.78
CA TYR A 275 -7.33 0.70 8.19
C TYR A 275 -7.20 -0.64 8.92
N PHE A 276 -8.17 -1.54 8.74
CA PHE A 276 -8.15 -2.85 9.39
C PHE A 276 -6.89 -3.65 9.02
N TRP A 277 -6.47 -3.61 7.75
CA TRP A 277 -5.27 -4.29 7.28
C TRP A 277 -4.01 -3.71 7.93
N ARG A 278 -3.95 -2.38 8.08
CA ARG A 278 -2.85 -1.68 8.76
C ARG A 278 -2.80 -1.99 10.25
N VAL A 279 -3.94 -2.17 10.93
CA VAL A 279 -3.97 -2.68 12.31
C VAL A 279 -3.44 -4.11 12.38
N LEU A 280 -3.83 -4.99 11.46
CA LEU A 280 -3.30 -6.35 11.42
C LEU A 280 -1.80 -6.40 11.09
N ALA A 281 -1.31 -5.48 10.27
CA ALA A 281 0.11 -5.28 9.98
C ALA A 281 0.86 -4.83 11.24
N ALA A 282 0.36 -3.80 11.93
CA ALA A 282 0.91 -3.32 13.20
C ALA A 282 0.96 -4.43 14.26
N ARG A 283 -0.09 -5.26 14.35
CA ARG A 283 -0.10 -6.45 15.23
C ARG A 283 1.03 -7.42 14.89
N SER A 284 1.25 -7.68 13.61
CA SER A 284 2.32 -8.58 13.13
C SER A 284 3.71 -8.01 13.39
N ILE A 285 3.88 -6.69 13.27
CA ILE A 285 5.10 -5.97 13.62
C ILE A 285 5.39 -6.08 15.12
N MET A 286 4.40 -5.85 15.99
CA MET A 286 4.59 -5.97 17.44
C MET A 286 4.94 -7.39 17.89
N ARG A 287 4.39 -8.41 17.21
CA ARG A 287 4.78 -9.81 17.41
C ARG A 287 6.22 -10.07 16.95
N SER A 288 6.60 -9.54 15.79
CA SER A 288 7.97 -9.68 15.25
C SER A 288 8.99 -8.99 16.16
N TYR A 289 8.69 -7.78 16.63
CA TYR A 289 9.52 -7.06 17.61
C TYR A 289 9.74 -7.86 18.89
N ARG A 290 8.70 -8.51 19.43
CA ARG A 290 8.83 -9.33 20.63
C ARG A 290 9.64 -10.61 20.40
N ARG A 291 9.58 -11.19 19.20
CA ARG A 291 10.25 -12.45 18.87
C ARG A 291 11.72 -12.24 18.49
N ASP A 292 11.98 -11.31 17.59
CA ASP A 292 13.29 -11.05 17.00
C ASP A 292 13.33 -9.59 16.48
N PRO A 293 13.76 -8.63 17.34
CA PRO A 293 13.91 -7.23 16.94
C PRO A 293 14.88 -7.04 15.76
N ASP A 294 15.89 -7.89 15.62
CA ASP A 294 16.92 -7.76 14.57
C ASP A 294 16.37 -8.25 13.23
N ALA A 295 15.55 -9.31 13.20
CA ALA A 295 14.79 -9.66 12.03
C ALA A 295 13.83 -8.55 11.61
N LEU A 296 13.15 -7.91 12.57
CA LEU A 296 12.31 -6.75 12.26
C LEU A 296 13.13 -5.60 11.65
N ALA A 297 14.33 -5.34 12.17
CA ALA A 297 15.23 -4.33 11.62
C ALA A 297 15.65 -4.65 10.18
N ARG A 298 15.97 -5.91 9.86
CA ARG A 298 16.28 -6.35 8.49
C ARG A 298 15.09 -6.17 7.55
N THR A 299 13.88 -6.59 7.97
CA THR A 299 12.65 -6.36 7.21
C THR A 299 12.36 -4.87 7.02
N ALA A 300 12.62 -4.05 8.04
CA ALA A 300 12.49 -2.60 7.92
C ALA A 300 13.43 -2.02 6.86
N GLY A 301 14.69 -2.48 6.83
CA GLY A 301 15.66 -2.11 5.79
C GLY A 301 15.12 -2.33 4.39
N LEU A 302 14.54 -3.51 4.11
CA LEU A 302 13.94 -3.85 2.82
C LEU A 302 12.75 -2.95 2.47
N HIS A 303 11.87 -2.64 3.43
CA HIS A 303 10.76 -1.71 3.18
C HIS A 303 11.24 -0.27 2.96
N THR A 304 12.34 0.17 3.58
CA THR A 304 12.81 1.55 3.50
C THR A 304 13.81 1.80 2.37
N ALA A 305 14.31 0.74 1.73
CA ALA A 305 15.23 0.86 0.61
C ALA A 305 14.60 1.60 -0.58
N LYS A 306 13.29 1.45 -0.79
CA LYS A 306 12.57 1.98 -1.95
C LYS A 306 11.19 2.54 -1.61
N ALA A 307 10.56 3.14 -2.62
CA ALA A 307 9.21 3.73 -2.52
C ALA A 307 8.07 2.70 -2.46
N SER A 308 8.37 1.39 -2.54
CA SER A 308 7.40 0.29 -2.37
C SER A 308 8.00 -0.88 -1.59
N ALA A 309 7.20 -1.92 -1.34
CA ALA A 309 7.65 -3.17 -0.73
C ALA A 309 8.34 -4.14 -1.73
N GLU A 310 8.81 -3.68 -2.88
CA GLU A 310 9.36 -4.55 -3.91
C GLU A 310 10.56 -5.41 -3.44
N GLU A 311 11.45 -4.87 -2.61
CA GLU A 311 12.56 -5.63 -2.03
C GLU A 311 12.12 -6.56 -0.90
N VAL A 312 10.90 -6.41 -0.37
CA VAL A 312 10.33 -7.40 0.56
C VAL A 312 9.79 -8.59 -0.21
N LEU A 313 9.22 -8.36 -1.39
CA LEU A 313 8.77 -9.44 -2.28
C LEU A 313 9.96 -10.21 -2.86
N HIS A 314 11.04 -9.51 -3.19
CA HIS A 314 12.24 -10.08 -3.80
C HIS A 314 13.51 -9.44 -3.23
N PRO A 315 13.98 -9.91 -2.05
CA PRO A 315 15.13 -9.29 -1.38
C PRO A 315 16.43 -9.46 -2.18
N PRO A 316 17.28 -8.42 -2.23
CA PRO A 316 18.60 -8.50 -2.85
C PRO A 316 19.43 -9.61 -2.21
N GLY A 317 20.28 -10.27 -3.00
CA GLY A 317 21.09 -11.41 -2.58
C GLY A 317 20.34 -12.74 -2.42
N SER A 318 19.00 -12.73 -2.33
CA SER A 318 18.16 -13.94 -2.28
C SER A 318 17.34 -14.17 -3.55
N THR A 319 17.29 -13.17 -4.43
CA THR A 319 16.59 -13.25 -5.70
C THR A 319 17.62 -13.20 -6.82
N PRO A 320 17.72 -14.26 -7.65
CA PRO A 320 18.65 -14.28 -8.78
C PRO A 320 18.35 -13.13 -9.76
N VAL A 321 19.41 -12.46 -10.19
CA VAL A 321 19.39 -11.46 -11.25
C VAL A 321 20.01 -12.04 -12.51
N PHE A 322 19.59 -11.55 -13.68
CA PHE A 322 20.25 -11.84 -14.94
C PHE A 322 21.41 -10.85 -15.12
N GLU A 323 22.63 -11.37 -15.15
CA GLU A 323 23.84 -10.56 -15.20
C GLU A 323 24.11 -10.02 -16.61
N ASP A 324 23.90 -10.84 -17.63
CA ASP A 324 24.23 -10.55 -19.01
C ASP A 324 23.16 -11.07 -20.01
N PRO A 325 23.28 -10.74 -21.30
CA PRO A 325 22.35 -11.22 -22.32
C PRO A 325 22.27 -12.75 -22.45
N GLU A 326 23.38 -13.45 -22.27
CA GLU A 326 23.47 -14.91 -22.32
C GLU A 326 22.61 -15.55 -21.22
N ALA A 327 22.64 -15.01 -20.00
CA ALA A 327 21.79 -15.46 -18.90
C ALA A 327 20.29 -15.34 -19.23
N LEU A 328 19.89 -14.30 -19.99
CA LEU A 328 18.50 -14.17 -20.47
C LEU A 328 18.16 -15.25 -21.50
N GLU A 329 19.05 -15.50 -22.47
CA GLU A 329 18.87 -16.55 -23.48
C GLU A 329 18.70 -17.93 -22.82
N ASP A 330 19.53 -18.23 -21.84
CA ASP A 330 19.47 -19.46 -21.03
C ASP A 330 18.16 -19.56 -20.26
N ALA A 331 17.72 -18.47 -19.64
CA ALA A 331 16.46 -18.43 -18.91
C ALA A 331 15.24 -18.66 -19.82
N TYR A 332 15.26 -18.18 -21.07
CA TYR A 332 14.23 -18.52 -22.06
C TYR A 332 14.28 -20.01 -22.44
N ARG A 333 15.48 -20.56 -22.68
CA ARG A 333 15.65 -21.99 -23.01
C ARG A 333 15.18 -22.90 -21.87
N ALA A 334 15.44 -22.51 -20.63
CA ALA A 334 15.02 -23.22 -19.43
C ALA A 334 13.53 -23.01 -19.08
N GLY A 335 12.83 -22.11 -19.77
CA GLY A 335 11.43 -21.76 -19.48
C GLY A 335 11.25 -20.91 -18.21
N GLU A 336 12.34 -20.41 -17.63
CA GLU A 336 12.33 -19.44 -16.52
C GLU A 336 11.80 -18.07 -16.94
N LEU A 337 11.96 -17.72 -18.23
CA LEU A 337 11.33 -16.56 -18.84
C LEU A 337 10.35 -16.98 -19.92
N ARG A 338 9.22 -16.27 -19.97
CA ARG A 338 8.21 -16.39 -21.03
C ARG A 338 8.23 -15.15 -21.90
N PRO A 339 8.20 -15.29 -23.25
CA PRO A 339 8.06 -14.15 -24.12
C PRO A 339 6.77 -13.38 -23.85
N PHE A 340 6.88 -12.07 -23.70
CA PHE A 340 5.76 -11.17 -23.48
C PHE A 340 4.84 -11.19 -24.70
N PRO A 341 3.49 -11.17 -24.58
CA PRO A 341 2.60 -11.50 -25.70
C PRO A 341 2.64 -10.47 -26.84
N ALA A 342 2.46 -10.94 -28.08
CA ALA A 342 2.37 -10.12 -29.30
C ALA A 342 0.92 -9.80 -29.73
N GLU A 343 -0.07 -10.27 -28.98
CA GLU A 343 -1.49 -10.27 -29.39
C GLU A 343 -2.36 -9.36 -28.49
N PRO A 344 -2.30 -8.01 -28.62
CA PRO A 344 -3.03 -7.08 -27.75
C PRO A 344 -4.55 -7.26 -27.73
N LYS A 345 -5.15 -7.69 -28.85
CA LYS A 345 -6.60 -7.95 -28.91
C LYS A 345 -6.99 -9.04 -27.92
N ARG A 346 -6.23 -10.13 -27.86
CA ARG A 346 -6.49 -11.26 -26.95
C ARG A 346 -6.08 -10.96 -25.51
N THR A 347 -4.88 -10.44 -25.31
CA THR A 347 -4.28 -10.29 -23.97
C THR A 347 -4.64 -8.99 -23.25
N GLY A 348 -4.99 -7.94 -23.98
CA GLY A 348 -5.17 -6.60 -23.42
C GLY A 348 -3.86 -5.90 -23.08
N LEU A 349 -2.73 -6.44 -23.53
CA LEU A 349 -1.39 -5.89 -23.32
C LEU A 349 -0.79 -5.53 -24.68
N ARG A 350 -0.26 -4.32 -24.80
CA ARG A 350 0.47 -3.86 -25.97
C ARG A 350 1.90 -3.50 -25.59
N ARG A 351 2.87 -4.07 -26.29
CA ARG A 351 4.28 -3.68 -26.18
C ARG A 351 4.43 -2.23 -26.65
N ALA A 352 5.07 -1.38 -25.86
CA ALA A 352 5.50 -0.07 -26.34
C ALA A 352 6.54 -0.23 -27.45
N ARG A 353 6.60 0.72 -28.39
CA ARG A 353 7.58 0.68 -29.49
C ARG A 353 9.01 0.71 -28.96
N GLN A 354 9.22 1.49 -27.91
CA GLN A 354 10.52 1.68 -27.26
C GLN A 354 10.96 0.54 -26.34
N MET A 355 10.14 -0.50 -26.16
CA MET A 355 10.45 -1.61 -25.28
C MET A 355 11.66 -2.40 -25.81
N GLY A 356 12.74 -2.40 -25.03
CA GLY A 356 14.03 -3.04 -25.36
C GLY A 356 14.94 -2.16 -26.22
N ASP A 357 14.76 -0.85 -26.25
CA ASP A 357 15.49 0.04 -27.18
C ASP A 357 17.02 0.01 -27.06
N LEU A 358 17.57 -0.28 -25.88
CA LEU A 358 19.02 -0.36 -25.71
C LEU A 358 19.63 -1.68 -26.20
N ALA A 359 18.81 -2.68 -26.57
CA ALA A 359 19.27 -4.00 -27.00
C ALA A 359 20.29 -3.95 -28.15
N ARG A 360 20.11 -3.01 -29.09
CA ARG A 360 21.02 -2.84 -30.23
C ARG A 360 22.42 -2.40 -29.81
N ARG A 361 22.55 -1.63 -28.72
CA ARG A 361 23.86 -1.24 -28.17
C ARG A 361 24.61 -2.45 -27.61
N LEU A 362 23.88 -3.49 -27.22
CA LEU A 362 24.40 -4.76 -26.74
C LEU A 362 24.54 -5.81 -27.86
N LYS A 363 24.34 -5.43 -29.13
CA LYS A 363 24.33 -6.36 -30.28
C LYS A 363 23.35 -7.52 -30.09
N ARG A 364 22.19 -7.23 -29.49
CA ARG A 364 21.08 -8.19 -29.27
C ARG A 364 19.77 -7.67 -29.85
N GLY A 365 18.84 -8.60 -30.07
CA GLY A 365 17.49 -8.28 -30.53
C GLY A 365 16.60 -7.75 -29.40
N ARG A 366 15.66 -6.84 -29.71
CA ARG A 366 14.70 -6.33 -28.71
C ARG A 366 13.85 -7.41 -28.06
N ARG A 367 13.65 -8.56 -28.74
CA ARG A 367 12.86 -9.70 -28.24
C ARG A 367 13.44 -10.28 -26.94
N LEU A 368 14.76 -10.25 -26.77
CA LEU A 368 15.44 -10.75 -25.56
C LEU A 368 14.98 -10.00 -24.29
N TYR A 369 14.63 -8.72 -24.43
CA TYR A 369 14.19 -7.86 -23.33
C TYR A 369 12.67 -7.75 -23.21
N ARG A 370 11.95 -8.67 -23.85
CA ARG A 370 10.48 -8.73 -23.90
C ARG A 370 10.00 -10.02 -23.28
N GLY A 371 10.30 -10.19 -22.00
CA GLY A 371 9.98 -11.40 -21.25
C GLY A 371 9.66 -11.12 -19.80
N LEU A 372 8.96 -12.06 -19.20
CA LEU A 372 8.62 -12.07 -17.77
C LEU A 372 8.76 -13.48 -17.24
N ARG A 373 9.05 -13.62 -15.95
CA ARG A 373 8.90 -14.92 -15.28
C ARG A 373 7.44 -15.41 -15.39
N PRO A 374 7.18 -16.72 -15.41
CA PRO A 374 5.84 -17.28 -15.61
C PRO A 374 4.76 -16.68 -14.70
N GLU A 375 5.09 -16.44 -13.43
CA GLU A 375 4.20 -15.84 -12.44
C GLU A 375 3.85 -14.39 -12.80
N SER A 376 4.84 -13.58 -13.17
CA SER A 376 4.66 -12.20 -13.60
C SER A 376 3.89 -12.09 -14.91
N TYR A 377 4.15 -13.00 -15.85
CA TYR A 377 3.37 -13.12 -17.08
C TYR A 377 1.90 -13.42 -16.79
N ALA A 378 1.63 -14.43 -15.94
CA ALA A 378 0.28 -14.83 -15.59
C ALA A 378 -0.47 -13.72 -14.83
N LEU A 379 0.22 -13.02 -13.91
CA LEU A 379 -0.34 -11.87 -13.22
C LEU A 379 -0.62 -10.70 -14.17
N ALA A 380 0.25 -10.40 -15.13
CA ALA A 380 -0.02 -9.34 -16.11
C ALA A 380 -1.29 -9.62 -16.93
N LEU A 381 -1.54 -10.88 -17.31
CA LEU A 381 -2.79 -11.29 -17.97
C LEU A 381 -4.01 -11.24 -17.04
N TYR A 382 -3.84 -11.63 -15.77
CA TYR A 382 -4.89 -11.53 -14.77
C TYR A 382 -5.26 -10.07 -14.49
N PHE A 383 -4.26 -9.18 -14.38
CA PHE A 383 -4.42 -7.74 -14.22
C PHE A 383 -5.29 -7.15 -15.34
N THR A 384 -4.97 -7.42 -16.62
CA THR A 384 -5.78 -6.87 -17.72
C THR A 384 -7.18 -7.46 -17.77
N ARG A 385 -7.37 -8.72 -17.36
CA ARG A 385 -8.70 -9.31 -17.20
C ARG A 385 -9.51 -8.56 -16.14
N MET A 386 -8.93 -8.22 -15.00
CA MET A 386 -9.59 -7.40 -13.97
C MET A 386 -9.98 -6.03 -14.52
N VAL A 387 -9.04 -5.34 -15.18
CA VAL A 387 -9.26 -4.01 -15.76
C VAL A 387 -10.36 -4.04 -16.83
N ARG A 388 -10.37 -5.04 -17.71
CA ARG A 388 -11.40 -5.21 -18.76
C ARG A 388 -12.77 -5.47 -18.14
N ARG A 389 -12.85 -6.32 -17.12
CA ARG A 389 -14.10 -6.62 -16.40
C ARG A 389 -14.65 -5.37 -15.74
N ALA A 390 -13.85 -4.66 -14.95
CA ALA A 390 -14.30 -3.46 -14.24
C ALA A 390 -14.56 -2.26 -15.18
N GLY A 391 -13.69 -2.07 -16.17
CA GLY A 391 -13.71 -0.91 -17.05
C GLY A 391 -14.66 -1.02 -18.25
N GLY A 392 -15.13 -2.23 -18.59
CA GLY A 392 -16.00 -2.49 -19.74
C GLY A 392 -15.37 -2.25 -21.12
N GLY A 393 -14.10 -1.87 -21.20
CA GLY A 393 -13.39 -1.54 -22.43
C GLY A 393 -12.36 -2.60 -22.85
N SER A 394 -12.11 -2.71 -24.15
CA SER A 394 -11.17 -3.68 -24.73
C SER A 394 -9.79 -3.08 -25.10
N LYS A 395 -9.63 -1.76 -24.95
CA LYS A 395 -8.38 -1.05 -25.30
C LYS A 395 -7.22 -1.60 -24.46
N PRO A 396 -6.10 -2.00 -25.09
CA PRO A 396 -5.01 -2.61 -24.37
C PRO A 396 -4.25 -1.58 -23.53
N LEU A 397 -3.74 -2.02 -22.38
CA LEU A 397 -2.75 -1.30 -21.60
C LEU A 397 -1.40 -1.39 -22.31
N VAL A 398 -0.62 -0.31 -22.27
CA VAL A 398 0.71 -0.28 -22.88
C VAL A 398 1.74 -0.64 -21.82
N VAL A 399 2.54 -1.67 -22.08
CA VAL A 399 3.68 -2.03 -21.24
C VAL A 399 4.93 -1.42 -21.85
N THR A 400 5.73 -0.72 -21.05
CA THR A 400 6.91 0.03 -21.51
C THR A 400 8.21 -0.70 -21.22
N SER A 401 8.27 -1.48 -20.15
CA SER A 401 9.45 -2.26 -19.76
C SER A 401 9.05 -3.61 -19.18
N THR A 402 9.92 -4.61 -19.33
CA THR A 402 9.81 -5.95 -18.74
C THR A 402 11.19 -6.38 -18.23
N VAL A 403 11.64 -7.64 -18.45
CA VAL A 403 12.96 -8.11 -18.04
C VAL A 403 14.11 -7.30 -18.65
N ARG A 404 15.18 -7.13 -17.87
CA ARG A 404 16.49 -6.58 -18.25
C ARG A 404 17.59 -7.54 -17.77
N ASP A 405 18.80 -7.39 -18.29
CA ASP A 405 20.02 -7.89 -17.63
C ASP A 405 20.76 -6.70 -16.99
N GLN A 406 21.78 -6.98 -16.16
CA GLN A 406 22.53 -5.93 -15.48
C GLN A 406 23.26 -5.01 -16.48
N THR A 407 23.82 -5.56 -17.56
CA THR A 407 24.49 -4.78 -18.61
C THR A 407 23.52 -3.80 -19.29
N TYR A 408 22.28 -4.21 -19.55
CA TYR A 408 21.22 -3.33 -20.05
C TYR A 408 20.86 -2.24 -19.02
N GLN A 409 20.77 -2.62 -17.75
CA GLN A 409 20.45 -1.69 -16.66
C GLN A 409 21.52 -0.59 -16.52
N ASP A 410 22.80 -0.95 -16.64
CA ASP A 410 23.93 -0.02 -16.54
C ASP A 410 23.98 0.98 -17.72
N LEU A 411 23.60 0.53 -18.92
CA LEU A 411 23.42 1.43 -20.07
C LEU A 411 22.25 2.40 -19.86
N LEU A 412 21.19 1.94 -19.21
CA LEU A 412 20.00 2.75 -18.95
C LEU A 412 20.29 3.84 -17.93
N THR A 413 20.99 3.54 -16.83
CA THR A 413 21.38 4.54 -15.82
C THR A 413 22.27 5.63 -16.38
N THR A 414 23.13 5.29 -17.34
CA THR A 414 23.96 6.27 -18.05
C THR A 414 23.13 7.24 -18.92
N SER A 415 21.95 6.83 -19.38
CA SER A 415 21.15 7.57 -20.37
C SER A 415 19.81 8.09 -19.88
N ASN A 416 19.36 7.66 -18.69
CA ASN A 416 18.09 8.03 -18.09
C ASN A 416 18.27 8.32 -16.59
N PRO A 417 18.12 9.58 -16.14
CA PRO A 417 18.27 9.94 -14.74
C PRO A 417 17.21 9.33 -13.82
N GLU A 418 16.08 8.87 -14.38
CA GLU A 418 15.03 8.16 -13.63
C GLU A 418 15.35 6.68 -13.43
N ALA A 419 16.39 6.15 -14.08
CA ALA A 419 16.80 4.77 -13.91
C ALA A 419 17.65 4.62 -12.66
N THR A 420 17.22 3.71 -11.78
CA THR A 420 17.95 3.43 -10.53
C THR A 420 19.33 2.82 -10.81
N THR A 421 20.34 3.33 -10.10
CA THR A 421 21.68 2.72 -10.00
C THR A 421 21.73 1.62 -8.94
N GLU A 422 20.65 1.44 -8.17
CA GLU A 422 20.52 0.42 -7.15
C GLU A 422 19.88 -0.86 -7.75
N TYR A 423 19.77 -1.90 -6.93
CA TYR A 423 19.18 -3.19 -7.31
C TYR A 423 17.85 -3.03 -8.06
N SER A 424 17.76 -3.44 -9.33
CA SER A 424 16.55 -3.24 -10.16
C SER A 424 15.72 -4.51 -10.27
N LEU A 425 14.42 -4.46 -9.97
CA LEU A 425 13.56 -5.64 -10.07
C LEU A 425 13.32 -6.09 -11.52
N HIS A 426 13.62 -5.25 -12.51
CA HIS A 426 13.62 -5.67 -13.91
C HIS A 426 14.70 -6.71 -14.21
N THR A 427 15.83 -6.71 -13.50
CA THR A 427 16.89 -7.70 -13.70
C THR A 427 16.54 -9.08 -13.15
N THR A 428 15.42 -9.21 -12.42
CA THR A 428 14.94 -10.50 -11.90
C THR A 428 13.85 -11.13 -12.77
N GLY A 429 13.28 -10.38 -13.72
CA GLY A 429 12.12 -10.78 -14.52
C GLY A 429 10.78 -10.74 -13.77
N TYR A 430 10.75 -10.28 -12.51
CA TYR A 430 9.52 -10.16 -11.73
C TYR A 430 8.76 -8.84 -11.90
N ALA A 431 9.33 -7.84 -12.58
CA ALA A 431 8.74 -6.52 -12.73
C ALA A 431 8.38 -6.14 -14.18
N PHE A 432 7.37 -5.30 -14.32
CA PHE A 432 6.99 -4.65 -15.57
C PHE A 432 6.42 -3.25 -15.33
N ASP A 433 6.53 -2.39 -16.35
CA ASP A 433 6.05 -1.02 -16.27
C ASP A 433 4.84 -0.81 -17.17
N LEU A 434 3.78 -0.22 -16.62
CA LEU A 434 2.59 0.18 -17.36
C LEU A 434 2.62 1.66 -17.69
N PHE A 435 2.46 2.04 -18.96
CA PHE A 435 2.34 3.44 -19.34
C PHE A 435 1.08 4.06 -18.73
N ARG A 436 1.23 5.23 -18.07
CA ARG A 436 0.14 5.95 -17.40
C ARG A 436 -0.74 6.75 -18.35
N ARG A 437 -1.14 6.13 -19.47
CA ARG A 437 -2.10 6.69 -20.43
C ARG A 437 -3.21 5.71 -20.70
N TYR A 438 -4.40 6.07 -20.26
CA TYR A 438 -5.61 5.27 -20.36
C TYR A 438 -6.54 5.80 -21.43
N SER A 439 -7.44 4.96 -21.93
CA SER A 439 -8.44 5.33 -22.93
C SER A 439 -9.53 6.27 -22.39
N GLY A 440 -9.65 6.40 -21.06
CA GLY A 440 -10.61 7.27 -20.40
C GLY A 440 -10.64 7.04 -18.89
N LYS A 441 -11.42 7.87 -18.18
CA LYS A 441 -11.57 7.84 -16.70
C LYS A 441 -11.92 6.45 -16.18
N ARG A 442 -12.88 5.78 -16.82
CA ARG A 442 -13.32 4.42 -16.43
C ARG A 442 -12.21 3.37 -16.52
N GLN A 443 -11.31 3.45 -17.50
CA GLN A 443 -10.15 2.55 -17.56
C GLN A 443 -9.13 2.90 -16.48
N ALA A 444 -8.92 4.18 -16.21
CA ALA A 444 -8.02 4.62 -15.14
C ALA A 444 -8.49 4.12 -13.75
N GLU A 445 -9.79 4.25 -13.46
CA GLU A 445 -10.40 3.73 -12.22
C GLU A 445 -10.32 2.21 -12.13
N ALA A 446 -10.52 1.49 -13.25
CA ALA A 446 -10.38 0.04 -13.29
C ALA A 446 -8.92 -0.42 -13.08
N VAL A 447 -7.93 0.36 -13.56
CA VAL A 447 -6.51 0.14 -13.28
C VAL A 447 -6.23 0.36 -11.79
N GLN A 448 -6.72 1.44 -11.19
CA GLN A 448 -6.55 1.69 -9.76
C GLN A 448 -7.18 0.57 -8.91
N PHE A 449 -8.41 0.15 -9.25
CA PHE A 449 -9.06 -0.99 -8.60
C PHE A 449 -8.19 -2.26 -8.64
N ALA A 450 -7.58 -2.57 -9.79
CA ALA A 450 -6.73 -3.74 -9.93
C ALA A 450 -5.44 -3.62 -9.11
N LEU A 451 -4.82 -2.43 -9.07
CA LEU A 451 -3.64 -2.16 -8.24
C LEU A 451 -3.94 -2.36 -6.76
N ASP A 452 -4.95 -1.65 -6.24
CA ASP A 452 -5.34 -1.71 -4.82
C ASP A 452 -5.69 -3.14 -4.39
N ARG A 453 -6.44 -3.84 -5.24
CA ARG A 453 -6.87 -5.21 -4.97
C ARG A 453 -5.70 -6.20 -4.93
N LEU A 454 -4.77 -6.11 -5.88
CA LEU A 454 -3.64 -7.03 -5.96
C LEU A 454 -2.59 -6.74 -4.90
N GLU A 455 -2.40 -5.48 -4.53
CA GLU A 455 -1.57 -5.09 -3.38
C GLU A 455 -2.18 -5.61 -2.08
N ALA A 456 -3.49 -5.46 -1.87
CA ALA A 456 -4.19 -6.04 -0.72
C ALA A 456 -4.16 -7.59 -0.69
N LEU A 457 -3.91 -8.25 -1.82
CA LEU A 457 -3.69 -9.70 -1.87
C LEU A 457 -2.21 -10.09 -1.71
N ASN A 458 -1.33 -9.11 -1.51
CA ASN A 458 0.13 -9.27 -1.46
C ASN A 458 0.69 -9.97 -2.71
N LEU A 459 0.06 -9.72 -3.85
CA LEU A 459 0.48 -10.28 -5.14
C LEU A 459 1.36 -9.31 -5.93
N ILE A 460 1.31 -8.02 -5.58
CA ILE A 460 2.19 -6.99 -6.15
C ILE A 460 2.66 -6.01 -5.08
N ALA A 461 3.77 -5.35 -5.38
CA ALA A 461 4.10 -4.01 -4.90
C ALA A 461 4.14 -3.10 -6.13
N TRP A 462 3.76 -1.82 -5.98
CA TRP A 462 3.76 -0.90 -7.11
C TRP A 462 4.19 0.51 -6.72
N VAL A 463 4.73 1.24 -7.69
CA VAL A 463 5.12 2.65 -7.55
C VAL A 463 4.52 3.44 -8.70
N ARG A 464 4.01 4.63 -8.38
CA ARG A 464 3.60 5.61 -9.39
C ARG A 464 4.81 6.47 -9.79
N GLU A 465 5.27 6.31 -11.01
CA GLU A 465 6.28 7.18 -11.63
C GLU A 465 5.60 8.23 -12.53
N PRO A 466 6.30 9.28 -12.99
CA PRO A 466 5.68 10.33 -13.81
C PRO A 466 4.95 9.80 -15.06
N ALA A 467 5.60 8.91 -15.82
CA ALA A 467 5.09 8.37 -17.09
C ALA A 467 4.58 6.92 -16.98
N ALA A 468 4.95 6.19 -15.93
CA ALA A 468 4.64 4.77 -15.79
C ALA A 468 4.16 4.38 -14.38
N VAL A 469 3.55 3.21 -14.27
CA VAL A 469 3.35 2.50 -13.00
C VAL A 469 4.32 1.34 -13.02
N HIS A 470 5.29 1.36 -12.12
CA HIS A 470 6.19 0.24 -11.90
C HIS A 470 5.45 -0.81 -11.06
N ILE A 471 5.42 -2.07 -11.51
CA ILE A 471 4.76 -3.16 -10.82
C ILE A 471 5.77 -4.29 -10.63
N THR A 472 6.01 -4.65 -9.37
CA THR A 472 6.77 -5.84 -8.98
C THR A 472 5.80 -6.93 -8.54
N VAL A 473 5.90 -8.12 -9.12
CA VAL A 473 4.99 -9.25 -8.87
C VAL A 473 5.58 -10.20 -7.84
N SER A 474 4.79 -10.59 -6.83
CA SER A 474 5.17 -11.58 -5.81
C SER A 474 5.29 -13.00 -6.40
N LYS A 475 6.17 -13.83 -5.82
CA LYS A 475 6.26 -15.28 -6.14
C LYS A 475 4.94 -16.02 -5.89
N ASP A 476 4.09 -15.50 -5.00
CA ASP A 476 2.75 -16.04 -4.72
C ASP A 476 1.81 -16.02 -5.94
N ALA A 477 2.11 -15.20 -6.95
CA ALA A 477 1.39 -15.22 -8.22
C ALA A 477 1.54 -16.56 -8.98
N LYS A 478 2.39 -17.49 -8.52
CA LYS A 478 2.43 -18.89 -8.97
C LYS A 478 1.06 -19.57 -8.95
N ALA A 479 0.15 -19.17 -8.07
CA ALA A 479 -1.24 -19.64 -8.06
C ALA A 479 -1.99 -19.40 -9.39
N LEU A 480 -1.53 -18.47 -10.25
CA LEU A 480 -2.08 -18.18 -11.58
C LEU A 480 -1.48 -19.03 -12.71
N THR A 481 -0.43 -19.80 -12.42
CA THR A 481 0.35 -20.53 -13.45
C THR A 481 -0.10 -21.97 -13.67
N GLY A 482 -1.14 -22.43 -12.93
CA GLY A 482 -1.67 -23.79 -12.93
C GLY A 482 -2.09 -24.35 -14.28
#